data_AF-A0A8T4J869-F1
#
_entry.id   AF-A0A8T4J869-F1
#
_cell.length_a   1.000
_cell.length_b   1.000
_cell.length_c   1.000
_cell.angle_alpha   90.00
_cell.angle_beta   90.00
_cell.angle_gamma   90.00
#
_symmetry.space_group_name_H-M   'P 1'
#
loop_
_entity.id
_entity.type
_entity.pdbx_description
1 polymer ?
#
loop_
_entity_poly.entity_id
_entity_poly.type
_entity_poly.pdbx_seq_one_letter_code
_entity_poly.pdbx_strand_id
1 'polypeptide(L)' 'MMTARALLDRNPAPTEREIREAVSGQICRCTGYSSIVRSVQWAAAEEAGTRTRVASAEDAEDVEDAEGEEDAETSVAVE' A
#
# COMPACT_ATOMS: atom_id res chain seq x y z
N MET A 1 -3.93 -5.15 10.27
CA MET A 1 -4.56 -4.02 11.00
C MET A 1 -6.06 -4.25 11.09
N MET A 2 -6.65 -4.27 12.30
CA MET A 2 -8.06 -4.67 12.49
C MET A 2 -9.06 -3.67 11.89
N THR A 3 -8.84 -2.36 12.06
CA THR A 3 -9.75 -1.34 11.52
C THR A 3 -9.78 -1.32 9.99
N ALA A 4 -8.63 -1.55 9.34
CA ALA A 4 -8.57 -1.69 7.88
C ALA A 4 -9.33 -2.94 7.41
N ARG A 5 -9.20 -4.08 8.11
CA ARG A 5 -9.98 -5.28 7.77
C ARG A 5 -11.48 -5.05 7.89
N ALA A 6 -11.93 -4.45 8.99
CA ALA A 6 -13.34 -4.12 9.21
C ALA A 6 -13.89 -3.05 8.22
N LEU A 7 -13.01 -2.23 7.64
CA LEU A 7 -13.38 -1.35 6.53
C LEU A 7 -13.62 -2.18 5.26
N LEU A 8 -12.68 -3.05 4.89
CA LEU A 8 -12.77 -3.87 3.67
C LEU A 8 -13.93 -4.86 3.69
N ASP A 9 -14.25 -5.43 4.85
CA ASP A 9 -15.43 -6.29 5.02
C ASP A 9 -16.75 -5.58 4.67
N ARG A 10 -16.82 -4.26 4.90
CA ARG A 10 -18.03 -3.44 4.66
C ARG A 10 -18.00 -2.71 3.32
N ASN A 11 -16.82 -2.28 2.90
CA ASN A 11 -16.58 -1.59 1.64
C ASN A 11 -15.30 -2.17 1.00
N PRO A 12 -15.43 -3.13 0.06
CA PRO A 12 -14.29 -3.78 -0.57
C PRO A 12 -13.53 -2.88 -1.56
N ALA A 13 -14.07 -1.70 -1.91
CA ALA A 13 -13.42 -0.73 -2.78
C ALA A 13 -13.45 0.69 -2.16
N PRO A 14 -12.81 0.90 -0.99
CA PRO A 14 -12.85 2.18 -0.32
C PRO A 14 -11.98 3.21 -1.02
N THR A 15 -12.44 4.45 -1.03
CA THR A 15 -11.66 5.60 -1.48
C THR A 15 -10.54 5.92 -0.48
N GLU A 16 -9.50 6.63 -0.93
CA GLU A 16 -8.42 7.08 -0.05
C GLU A 16 -8.93 7.86 1.18
N ARG A 17 -9.93 8.74 0.98
CA ARG A 17 -10.52 9.52 2.06
C ARG A 17 -11.15 8.61 3.13
N GLU A 18 -11.90 7.59 2.73
CA GLU A 18 -12.52 6.64 3.65
C GLU A 18 -11.48 5.81 4.40
N ILE A 19 -10.37 5.44 3.76
CA ILE A 19 -9.26 4.77 4.42
C ILE A 19 -8.64 5.69 5.47
N ARG A 20 -8.33 6.95 5.12
CA ARG A 20 -7.77 7.94 6.05
C ARG A 20 -8.68 8.20 7.24
N GLU A 21 -9.98 8.30 7.00
CA GLU A 21 -10.98 8.46 8.05
C GLU A 21 -11.01 7.25 8.98
N ALA A 22 -11.02 6.03 8.43
CA ALA A 22 -11.01 4.79 9.20
C ALA A 22 -9.74 4.64 10.06
N VAL A 23 -8.58 5.09 9.57
CA VAL A 23 -7.30 4.96 10.30
C VAL A 23 -6.96 6.17 11.17
N SER A 24 -7.77 7.23 11.14
CA SER A 24 -7.48 8.51 11.82
C SER A 24 -7.29 8.38 13.33
N GLY A 25 -7.90 7.38 13.97
CA GLY A 25 -7.73 7.06 15.38
C GLY A 25 -6.50 6.20 15.73
N GLN A 26 -5.70 5.79 14.74
CA GLN A 26 -4.53 4.93 14.95
C GLN A 26 -3.23 5.71 14.80
N ILE A 27 -2.57 6.06 15.90
CA ILE A 27 -1.35 6.87 15.85
C ILE A 27 -0.22 6.09 15.16
N CYS A 28 0.26 6.63 14.02
CA CYS A 28 1.46 6.16 13.35
C CYS A 28 2.54 7.26 13.39
N ARG A 29 3.75 6.93 13.85
CA ARG A 29 4.87 7.89 13.98
C ARG A 29 5.92 7.77 12.87
N CYS A 30 5.96 6.66 12.15
CA CYS A 30 7.10 6.34 11.28
C CYS A 30 6.94 6.91 9.86
N THR A 31 5.76 6.77 9.24
CA THR A 31 5.59 6.92 7.78
C THR A 31 4.52 7.93 7.35
N GLY A 32 3.92 8.67 8.29
CA GLY A 32 2.95 9.72 7.97
C GLY A 32 1.66 9.23 7.28
N TYR A 33 1.23 7.99 7.55
CA TYR A 33 0.00 7.35 7.05
C TYR A 33 -0.04 6.99 5.55
N SER A 34 0.78 7.59 4.70
CA SER A 34 0.74 7.34 3.24
C SER A 34 0.96 5.87 2.89
N SER A 35 1.91 5.20 3.55
CA SER A 35 2.14 3.76 3.34
C SER A 35 0.96 2.91 3.80
N ILE A 36 0.31 3.27 4.91
CA ILE A 36 -0.89 2.57 5.42
C ILE A 36 -2.00 2.64 4.38
N VAL A 37 -2.27 3.84 3.84
CA VAL A 37 -3.29 4.05 2.80
C VAL A 37 -2.99 3.17 1.58
N ARG A 38 -1.76 3.19 1.07
CA ARG A 38 -1.34 2.39 -0.08
C ARG A 38 -1.50 0.88 0.18
N SER A 39 -1.12 0.40 1.36
CA SER A 39 -1.26 -1.02 1.72
C SER A 39 -2.72 -1.46 1.79
N VAL A 40 -3.63 -0.61 2.28
CA VAL A 40 -5.07 -0.91 2.31
C VAL A 40 -5.67 -0.94 0.92
N GLN A 41 -5.29 0.01 0.04
CA GLN A 41 -5.69 0.01 -1.37
C GLN A 41 -5.19 -1.24 -2.10
N TRP A 42 -3.94 -1.64 -1.84
CA TRP A 42 -3.38 -2.86 -2.39
C TRP A 42 -4.16 -4.11 -1.93
N ALA A 43 -4.47 -4.22 -0.64
CA ALA A 43 -5.27 -5.31 -0.11
C ALA A 43 -6.70 -5.35 -0.70
N ALA A 44 -7.33 -4.19 -0.88
CA ALA A 44 -8.63 -4.07 -1.54
C ALA A 44 -8.59 -4.60 -2.99
N ALA A 45 -7.53 -4.26 -3.73
CA ALA A 45 -7.32 -4.73 -5.09
C ALA A 45 -7.08 -6.25 -5.16
N GLU A 46 -6.36 -6.82 -4.20
CA GLU A 46 -6.15 -8.27 -4.10
C GLU A 46 -7.45 -9.03 -3.79
N GLU A 47 -8.28 -8.55 -2.86
CA GLU A 47 -9.57 -9.18 -2.56
C GLU A 47 -10.55 -9.10 -3.73
N ALA A 48 -10.47 -8.03 -4.54
CA ALA A 48 -11.22 -7.89 -5.78
C ALA A 48 -10.67 -8.75 -6.94
N GLY A 49 -9.56 -9.48 -6.74
CA GLY A 49 -8.92 -10.30 -7.77
C GLY A 49 -8.19 -9.48 -8.85
N THR A 50 -7.79 -8.25 -8.53
CA THR A 50 -7.31 -7.26 -9.51
C THR A 50 -5.79 -7.06 -9.63
N ARG A 51 -4.89 -7.65 -8.80
CA ARG A 51 -3.53 -8.11 -9.21
C ARG A 51 -2.52 -8.55 -8.11
N THR A 52 -1.92 -9.71 -8.42
CA THR A 52 -0.53 -10.20 -8.24
C THR A 52 -0.11 -10.74 -6.86
N ARG A 53 0.08 -12.07 -6.82
CA ARG A 53 0.91 -12.79 -5.84
C ARG A 53 2.29 -12.13 -5.76
N VAL A 54 2.59 -11.55 -4.61
CA VAL A 54 3.97 -11.21 -4.24
C VAL A 54 4.63 -12.53 -3.87
N ALA A 55 5.48 -13.07 -4.75
CA ALA A 55 6.38 -14.16 -4.38
C ALA A 55 7.15 -13.70 -3.13
N SER A 56 7.00 -14.45 -2.05
CA SER A 56 7.55 -14.08 -0.75
C SER A 56 9.00 -14.57 -0.67
N ALA A 57 9.81 -13.94 0.17
CA ALA A 57 11.25 -14.22 0.31
C ALA A 57 11.62 -15.66 0.73
N GLU A 58 10.65 -16.55 0.98
CA GLU A 58 10.88 -17.99 1.14
C GLU A 58 11.18 -18.68 -0.21
N ASP A 59 10.86 -18.03 -1.34
CA ASP A 59 11.15 -18.49 -2.70
C ASP A 59 12.49 -17.98 -3.26
N ALA A 60 13.30 -17.25 -2.46
CA ALA A 60 14.49 -16.52 -2.89
C ALA A 60 15.79 -17.12 -2.34
N GLU A 61 16.09 -18.37 -2.68
CA GLU A 61 17.46 -18.91 -2.58
C GLU A 61 18.12 -18.60 -3.94
N ASP A 62 19.22 -17.83 -3.94
CA ASP A 62 19.92 -17.20 -5.09
C ASP A 62 19.37 -15.85 -5.59
N VAL A 63 19.69 -14.77 -4.86
CA VAL A 63 19.82 -13.42 -5.45
C VAL A 63 21.15 -12.84 -5.03
N GLU A 64 22.16 -12.99 -5.91
CA GLU A 64 23.40 -12.22 -5.84
C GLU A 64 23.11 -10.75 -6.18
N ASP A 65 23.61 -9.90 -5.28
CA ASP A 65 23.80 -8.45 -5.32
C ASP A 65 23.45 -7.72 -6.65
N ALA A 66 22.46 -6.84 -6.59
CA ALA A 66 22.32 -5.76 -7.56
C ALA A 66 21.71 -4.53 -6.87
N GLU A 67 22.60 -3.62 -6.49
CA GLU A 67 22.28 -2.26 -6.08
C GLU A 67 21.63 -1.46 -7.23
N GLY A 68 20.75 -0.51 -6.88
CA GLY A 68 20.54 0.68 -7.70
C GLY A 68 19.13 0.94 -8.23
N GLU A 69 18.92 2.23 -8.49
CA GLU A 69 17.86 2.87 -9.25
C GLU A 69 16.45 3.03 -8.64
N GLU A 70 15.83 4.22 -8.59
CA GLU A 70 16.23 5.63 -8.73
C GLU A 70 14.94 6.46 -8.43
N ASP A 71 15.07 7.57 -7.70
CA ASP A 71 14.00 8.52 -7.43
C ASP A 71 13.47 9.17 -8.73
N ALA A 72 12.24 8.84 -9.13
CA ALA A 72 11.55 9.54 -10.21
C ALA A 72 10.75 10.74 -9.66
N GLU A 73 11.45 11.86 -9.48
CA GLU A 73 10.82 13.16 -9.28
C GLU A 73 9.93 13.52 -10.48
N THR A 74 8.70 13.92 -10.15
CA THR A 74 7.65 14.29 -11.11
C THR A 74 8.02 15.61 -11.79
N SER A 75 8.29 15.53 -13.09
CA SER A 75 8.26 16.66 -14.02
C SER A 75 6.85 17.28 -14.06
N VAL A 76 6.70 18.48 -13.49
CA VAL A 76 5.62 19.41 -13.85
C VAL A 76 6.28 20.59 -14.58
N ALA A 77 5.98 20.70 -15.88
CA ALA A 77 6.29 21.85 -16.69
C ALA A 77 5.23 22.93 -16.46
N VAL A 78 5.64 24.14 -16.07
CA VAL A 78 4.96 25.40 -16.40
C VAL A 78 6.06 26.45 -16.63
N GLU A 79 5.86 27.21 -17.71
CA GLU A 79 6.73 28.14 -18.44
C GLU A 79 7.58 29.14 -17.65
#